data_AF-A0A8B8U572-F1
#
_entry.id   AF-A0A8B8U572-F1
#
_cell.length_a   1.000
_cell.length_b   1.000
_cell.length_c   1.000
_cell.angle_alpha   90.00
_cell.angle_beta   90.00
_cell.angle_gamma   90.00
#
_symmetry.space_group_name_H-M   'P 1'
#
loop_
_entity.id
_entity.type
_entity.pdbx_description
1 polymer ?
#
loop_
_entity_poly.entity_id
_entity_poly.type
_entity_poly.pdbx_seq_one_letter_code
_entity_poly.pdbx_strand_id
1 'polypeptide(L)'
;MRSGLLFVTLSLAIAKLQQSSFAQSCYPRGTLSQAVDILYVKATWLKATIPEDRIKNIRLLKKKTKKLFMKNCRFQEQLLSFFMEDVFGQLQLQVCKEIDFVEDFHSLRQKLSRCISCVSSAREMKSITRLKRTFYEQIGNKGIYKAISELDILLSWIKQFLESIK
;
A
#
# COMPACT_ATOMS: atom_id res chain seq x y z
N MET A 1 -14.29 67.95 25.93
CA MET A 1 -14.02 66.58 26.43
C MET A 1 -15.35 65.84 26.45
N ARG A 2 -15.56 64.62 25.95
CA ARG A 2 -14.71 63.60 25.31
C ARG A 2 -15.65 62.75 24.43
N SER A 3 -15.21 62.42 23.23
CA SER A 3 -15.82 61.44 22.33
C SER A 3 -15.81 60.05 22.99
N GLY A 4 -16.97 59.39 23.05
CA GLY A 4 -17.11 58.04 23.59
C GLY A 4 -17.18 57.02 22.44
N LEU A 5 -16.03 56.46 22.07
CA LEU A 5 -15.95 55.32 21.15
C LEU A 5 -16.64 54.10 21.78
N LEU A 6 -17.63 53.53 21.10
CA LEU A 6 -18.14 52.19 21.42
C LEU A 6 -17.18 51.15 20.80
N PHE A 7 -16.37 50.52 21.64
CA PHE A 7 -15.55 49.38 21.26
C PHE A 7 -16.42 48.12 21.19
N VAL A 8 -16.65 47.61 19.98
CA VAL A 8 -17.22 46.28 19.77
C VAL A 8 -16.08 45.26 19.90
N THR A 9 -16.04 44.53 21.01
CA THR A 9 -15.09 43.42 21.17
C THR A 9 -15.61 42.20 20.43
N LEU A 10 -15.01 41.88 19.29
CA LEU A 10 -15.24 40.63 18.57
C LEU A 10 -14.53 39.50 19.32
N SER A 11 -15.26 38.73 20.12
CA SER A 11 -14.71 37.55 20.79
C SER A 11 -14.45 36.43 19.77
N LEU A 12 -13.19 36.22 19.42
CA LEU A 12 -12.77 35.09 18.60
C LEU A 12 -12.85 33.81 19.43
N ALA A 13 -13.93 33.06 19.29
CA ALA A 13 -14.01 31.71 19.85
C ALA A 13 -13.07 30.79 19.06
N ILE A 14 -11.86 30.58 19.59
CA ILE A 14 -11.02 29.48 19.14
C ILE A 14 -11.69 28.21 19.66
N ALA A 15 -12.46 27.54 18.79
CA ALA A 15 -12.82 26.16 19.02
C ALA A 15 -11.50 25.41 19.23
N LYS A 16 -11.21 25.03 20.49
CA LYS A 16 -10.25 23.97 20.76
C LYS A 16 -10.72 22.81 19.93
N LEU A 17 -10.05 22.57 18.81
CA LEU A 17 -10.14 21.32 18.09
C LEU A 17 -9.91 20.29 19.18
N GLN A 18 -10.96 19.60 19.63
CA GLN A 18 -10.81 18.42 20.44
C GLN A 18 -9.91 17.55 19.59
N GLN A 19 -8.63 17.49 19.97
CA GLN A 19 -7.71 16.53 19.48
C GLN A 19 -8.24 15.24 20.09
N SER A 20 -9.28 14.69 19.47
CA SER A 20 -9.72 13.34 19.71
C SER A 20 -8.47 12.55 19.42
N SER A 21 -7.85 12.05 20.49
CA SER A 21 -6.95 10.92 20.38
C SER A 21 -7.83 9.78 19.87
N PHE A 22 -8.12 9.79 18.56
CA PHE A 22 -8.34 8.57 17.82
C PHE A 22 -7.02 7.84 17.96
N ALA A 23 -6.85 7.10 19.06
CA ALA A 23 -6.03 5.92 19.06
C ALA A 23 -6.56 5.14 17.86
N GLN A 24 -5.84 5.23 16.75
CA GLN A 24 -6.28 4.65 15.48
C GLN A 24 -6.11 3.15 15.68
N SER A 25 -7.10 2.52 16.30
CA SER A 25 -7.03 1.11 16.67
C SER A 25 -6.89 0.33 15.37
N CYS A 26 -5.83 -0.47 15.29
CA CYS A 26 -5.63 -1.38 14.17
C CYS A 26 -6.90 -2.23 13.98
N TYR A 27 -7.23 -2.51 12.72
CA TYR A 27 -8.33 -3.42 12.41
C TYR A 27 -8.05 -4.82 12.99
N PRO A 28 -9.08 -5.58 13.40
CA PRO A 28 -8.88 -6.95 13.87
C PRO A 28 -8.10 -7.77 12.85
N ARG A 29 -7.06 -8.49 13.31
CA ARG A 29 -6.20 -9.33 12.46
C ARG A 29 -7.00 -10.28 11.57
N GLY A 30 -8.08 -10.87 12.11
CA GLY A 30 -8.97 -11.76 11.37
C GLY A 30 -9.59 -11.10 10.14
N THR A 31 -10.07 -9.86 10.28
CA THR A 31 -10.65 -9.08 9.17
C THR A 31 -9.61 -8.76 8.09
N LEU A 32 -8.38 -8.41 8.48
CA LEU A 32 -7.31 -8.14 7.53
C LEU A 32 -6.89 -9.42 6.78
N SER A 33 -6.78 -10.54 7.49
CA SER A 33 -6.43 -11.83 6.88
C SER A 33 -7.50 -12.29 5.89
N GLN A 34 -8.78 -12.15 6.25
CA GLN A 34 -9.90 -12.43 5.34
C GLN A 34 -9.87 -11.54 4.09
N ALA A 35 -9.54 -10.26 4.23
CA ALA A 35 -9.38 -9.36 3.09
C ALA A 35 -8.25 -9.83 2.13
N VAL A 36 -7.15 -10.35 2.68
CA VAL A 36 -6.06 -10.94 1.88
C VAL A 36 -6.54 -12.21 1.16
N ASP A 37 -7.35 -13.04 1.80
CA ASP A 37 -7.91 -14.26 1.17
C ASP A 37 -8.85 -13.94 0.01
N ILE A 38 -9.68 -12.91 0.15
CA ILE A 38 -10.52 -12.40 -0.95
C ILE A 38 -9.65 -11.91 -2.11
N LEU A 39 -8.59 -11.15 -1.81
CA LEU A 39 -7.64 -10.65 -2.81
C LEU A 39 -6.90 -11.79 -3.52
N TYR A 40 -6.63 -12.91 -2.87
CA TYR A 40 -6.04 -14.09 -3.53
C TYR A 40 -6.93 -14.64 -4.64
N VAL A 41 -8.23 -14.75 -4.37
CA VAL A 41 -9.21 -15.20 -5.36
C VAL A 41 -9.29 -14.18 -6.50
N LYS A 42 -9.43 -12.89 -6.17
CA LYS A 42 -9.51 -11.82 -7.19
C LYS A 42 -8.23 -11.68 -8.02
N ALA A 43 -7.04 -11.90 -7.43
CA ALA A 43 -5.77 -11.89 -8.14
C ALA A 43 -5.69 -12.98 -9.22
N THR A 44 -6.33 -14.14 -8.99
CA THR A 44 -6.40 -15.21 -10.00
C THR A 44 -7.20 -14.75 -11.22
N TRP A 45 -8.31 -14.06 -11.00
CA TRP A 45 -9.09 -13.45 -12.08
C TRP A 45 -8.31 -12.36 -12.82
N LEU A 46 -7.67 -11.44 -12.10
CA LEU A 46 -6.84 -10.38 -12.70
C LEU A 46 -5.70 -10.97 -13.55
N LYS A 47 -5.04 -12.04 -13.08
CA LYS A 47 -4.00 -12.71 -13.86
C LYS A 47 -4.52 -13.30 -15.18
N ALA A 48 -5.79 -13.68 -15.23
CA ALA A 48 -6.41 -14.25 -16.43
C ALA A 48 -6.85 -13.19 -17.46
N THR A 49 -6.97 -11.91 -17.07
CA THR A 49 -7.37 -10.82 -17.97
C THR A 49 -6.19 -10.15 -18.66
N ILE A 50 -4.97 -10.35 -18.16
CA ILE A 50 -3.75 -9.76 -18.72
C ILE A 50 -2.95 -10.76 -19.56
N PRO A 51 -2.09 -10.29 -20.49
CA PRO A 51 -1.12 -11.14 -21.17
C PRO A 51 -0.20 -11.91 -20.21
N GLU A 52 0.18 -13.13 -20.60
CA GLU A 52 1.05 -13.97 -19.78
C GLU A 52 2.45 -13.36 -19.58
N ASP A 53 2.98 -13.48 -18.37
CA ASP A 53 4.38 -13.19 -18.07
C ASP A 53 5.33 -14.18 -18.76
N ARG A 54 5.98 -13.73 -19.83
CA ARG A 54 7.00 -14.51 -20.56
C ARG A 54 8.42 -14.38 -19.99
N ILE A 55 8.63 -13.59 -18.93
CA ILE A 55 9.96 -13.29 -18.39
C ILE A 55 10.22 -14.21 -17.20
N LYS A 56 10.69 -15.44 -17.45
CA LYS A 56 10.83 -16.45 -16.37
C LYS A 56 12.15 -16.34 -15.59
N ASN A 57 13.20 -15.70 -16.14
CA ASN A 57 14.54 -15.63 -15.55
C ASN A 57 14.75 -14.47 -14.57
N ILE A 58 13.89 -13.45 -14.59
CA ILE A 58 13.94 -12.30 -13.68
C ILE A 58 12.78 -12.43 -12.70
N ARG A 59 13.05 -12.24 -11.40
CA ARG A 59 12.04 -12.17 -10.34
C ARG A 59 12.04 -10.80 -9.69
N LEU A 60 10.88 -10.15 -9.57
CA LEU A 60 10.76 -8.86 -8.91
C LEU A 60 10.79 -9.03 -7.38
N LEU A 61 9.99 -9.94 -6.86
CA LEU A 61 9.83 -10.23 -5.44
C LEU A 61 10.80 -11.34 -4.99
N LYS A 62 11.96 -10.93 -4.46
CA LYS A 62 13.06 -11.82 -4.07
C LYS A 62 13.02 -12.20 -2.59
N LYS A 63 13.68 -13.30 -2.19
CA LYS A 63 13.81 -13.72 -0.78
C LYS A 63 14.39 -12.63 0.13
N LYS A 64 15.34 -11.84 -0.38
CA LYS A 64 15.91 -10.71 0.36
C LYS A 64 14.88 -9.61 0.61
N THR A 65 14.03 -9.29 -0.36
CA THR A 65 12.98 -8.29 -0.18
C THR A 65 11.85 -8.80 0.70
N LYS A 66 11.57 -10.12 0.73
CA LYS A 66 10.68 -10.71 1.76
C LYS A 66 11.14 -10.39 3.18
N LYS A 67 12.44 -10.59 3.48
CA LYS A 67 12.97 -10.31 4.83
C LYS A 67 12.79 -8.85 5.24
N LEU A 68 12.97 -7.92 4.29
CA LEU A 68 12.74 -6.50 4.50
C LEU A 68 11.25 -6.21 4.68
N PHE A 69 10.40 -6.83 3.86
CA PHE A 69 8.95 -6.74 4.00
C PHE A 69 8.50 -7.18 5.39
N MET A 70 9.07 -8.24 5.99
CA MET A 70 8.64 -8.67 7.33
C MET A 70 9.10 -7.76 8.48
N LYS A 71 10.08 -6.87 8.27
CA LYS A 71 10.78 -6.17 9.37
C LYS A 71 10.82 -4.64 9.23
N ASN A 72 10.63 -4.12 8.03
CA ASN A 72 10.76 -2.70 7.75
C ASN A 72 9.47 -2.17 7.16
N CYS A 73 8.71 -1.45 7.98
CA CYS A 73 7.43 -0.89 7.60
C CYS A 73 7.52 0.16 6.48
N ARG A 74 8.59 0.96 6.42
CA ARG A 74 8.81 1.90 5.30
C ARG A 74 9.03 1.13 4.00
N PHE A 75 9.75 0.00 4.06
CA PHE A 75 9.90 -0.87 2.89
C PHE A 75 8.56 -1.48 2.47
N GLN A 76 7.73 -1.93 3.43
CA GLN A 76 6.38 -2.43 3.16
C GLN A 76 5.55 -1.36 2.45
N GLU A 77 5.47 -0.15 3.02
CA GLU A 77 4.71 0.97 2.48
C GLU A 77 5.17 1.31 1.06
N GLN A 78 6.48 1.43 0.84
CA GLN A 78 7.04 1.74 -0.48
C GLN A 78 6.78 0.63 -1.50
N LEU A 79 6.80 -0.64 -1.08
CA LEU A 79 6.47 -1.76 -1.96
C LEU A 79 4.97 -1.76 -2.31
N LEU A 80 4.09 -1.53 -1.35
CA LEU A 80 2.65 -1.46 -1.60
C LEU A 80 2.28 -0.24 -2.45
N SER A 81 2.93 0.90 -2.23
CA SER A 81 2.84 2.08 -3.11
C SER A 81 3.28 1.74 -4.52
N PHE A 82 4.40 1.03 -4.68
CA PHE A 82 4.88 0.63 -6.00
C PHE A 82 3.82 -0.18 -6.77
N PHE A 83 3.13 -1.12 -6.11
CA PHE A 83 2.04 -1.85 -6.77
C PHE A 83 0.86 -0.94 -7.14
N MET A 84 0.44 -0.04 -6.25
CA MET A 84 -0.66 0.89 -6.52
C MET A 84 -0.36 1.88 -7.65
N GLU A 85 0.79 2.55 -7.56
CA GLU A 85 1.13 3.71 -8.39
C GLU A 85 1.78 3.26 -9.70
N ASP A 86 2.77 2.37 -9.62
CA ASP A 86 3.60 1.98 -10.77
C ASP A 86 3.02 0.76 -11.52
N VAL A 87 2.33 -0.17 -10.85
CA VAL A 87 1.79 -1.38 -11.51
C VAL A 87 0.33 -1.19 -11.92
N PHE A 88 -0.56 -0.93 -10.96
CA PHE A 88 -1.99 -0.78 -11.23
C PHE A 88 -2.32 0.56 -11.89
N GLY A 89 -1.57 1.62 -11.60
CA GLY A 89 -1.71 2.92 -12.27
C GLY A 89 -1.43 2.88 -13.78
N GLN A 90 -0.74 1.85 -14.27
CA GLN A 90 -0.48 1.65 -15.70
C GLN A 90 -1.47 0.66 -16.35
N LEU A 91 -2.35 0.01 -15.58
CA LEU A 91 -3.40 -0.83 -16.15
C LEU A 91 -4.46 0.06 -16.79
N GLN A 92 -4.78 -0.20 -18.06
CA GLN A 92 -6.01 0.30 -18.65
C GLN A 92 -7.16 -0.56 -18.10
N LEU A 93 -7.67 -0.18 -16.92
CA LEU A 93 -8.76 -0.89 -16.25
C LEU A 93 -10.03 -0.73 -17.08
N GLN A 94 -10.35 -1.72 -17.90
CA GLN A 94 -11.55 -1.70 -18.76
C GLN A 94 -12.63 -2.67 -18.26
N VAL A 95 -12.30 -3.53 -17.30
CA VAL A 95 -13.19 -4.55 -16.75
C VAL A 95 -13.51 -4.25 -15.29
N CYS A 96 -14.79 -4.23 -14.91
CA CYS A 96 -15.22 -3.90 -13.53
C CYS A 96 -14.50 -4.74 -12.47
N LYS A 97 -14.23 -6.03 -12.74
CA LYS A 97 -13.53 -6.92 -11.80
C LYS A 97 -12.07 -6.51 -11.52
N GLU A 98 -11.41 -5.85 -12.47
CA GLU A 98 -10.05 -5.33 -12.27
C GLU A 98 -10.08 -4.09 -11.37
N ILE A 99 -11.08 -3.22 -11.58
CA ILE A 99 -11.35 -2.05 -10.74
C ILE A 99 -11.61 -2.51 -9.30
N ASP A 100 -12.50 -3.49 -9.12
CA ASP A 100 -12.81 -4.07 -7.80
C ASP A 100 -11.56 -4.63 -7.08
N PHE A 101 -10.61 -5.22 -7.83
CA PHE A 101 -9.37 -5.72 -7.23
C PHE A 101 -8.48 -4.56 -6.75
N VAL A 102 -8.31 -3.53 -7.58
CA VAL A 102 -7.47 -2.37 -7.26
C VAL A 102 -8.05 -1.60 -6.07
N GLU A 103 -9.37 -1.44 -6.00
CA GLU A 103 -10.05 -0.81 -4.86
C GLU A 103 -9.87 -1.60 -3.56
N ASP A 104 -10.06 -2.93 -3.60
CA ASP A 104 -9.85 -3.79 -2.43
C ASP A 104 -8.39 -3.77 -1.97
N PHE A 105 -7.45 -3.79 -2.92
CA PHE A 105 -6.03 -3.71 -2.61
C PHE A 105 -5.68 -2.35 -1.98
N HIS A 106 -6.24 -1.27 -2.51
CA HIS A 106 -6.09 0.08 -1.94
C HIS A 106 -6.66 0.13 -0.51
N SER A 107 -7.86 -0.42 -0.30
CA SER A 107 -8.50 -0.52 1.02
C SER A 107 -7.62 -1.29 2.00
N LEU A 108 -7.08 -2.45 1.61
CA LEU A 108 -6.16 -3.23 2.43
C LEU A 108 -4.91 -2.42 2.80
N ARG A 109 -4.28 -1.74 1.83
CA ARG A 109 -3.11 -0.89 2.08
C ARG A 109 -3.40 0.20 3.12
N GLN A 110 -4.53 0.89 3.01
CA GLN A 110 -4.96 1.93 3.97
C GLN A 110 -5.20 1.35 5.38
N LYS A 111 -5.77 0.14 5.46
CA LYS A 111 -5.97 -0.53 6.74
C LYS A 111 -4.64 -0.98 7.36
N LEU A 112 -3.70 -1.47 6.54
CA LEU A 112 -2.36 -1.85 6.98
C LEU A 112 -1.54 -0.66 7.49
N SER A 113 -1.58 0.50 6.82
CA SER A 113 -0.81 1.68 7.27
C SER A 113 -1.24 2.18 8.65
N ARG A 114 -2.53 2.05 9.00
CA ARG A 114 -3.05 2.37 10.34
C ARG A 114 -2.60 1.38 11.42
N CYS A 115 -2.25 0.15 11.02
CA CYS A 115 -1.84 -0.91 11.91
C CYS A 115 -0.33 -0.93 12.21
N ILE A 116 0.48 -0.23 11.42
CA ILE A 116 1.94 -0.37 11.43
C ILE A 116 2.57 0.95 11.85
N SER A 117 2.89 1.09 13.14
CA SER A 117 3.67 2.23 13.64
C SER A 117 5.15 2.06 13.31
N CYS A 118 5.75 3.06 12.65
CA CYS A 118 7.09 2.98 12.09
C CYS A 118 8.17 3.70 12.91
N VAL A 119 9.26 3.00 13.24
CA VAL A 119 10.59 3.60 13.48
C VAL A 119 11.51 3.01 12.42
N SER A 120 11.88 3.78 11.38
CA SER A 120 12.60 3.22 10.22
C SER A 120 13.95 3.87 9.96
N SER A 121 14.90 3.08 9.44
CA SER A 121 16.22 3.56 8.99
C SER A 121 16.26 3.74 7.47
N ALA A 122 16.96 4.77 6.99
CA ALA A 122 17.07 5.10 5.57
C ALA A 122 17.87 4.07 4.73
N ARG A 123 18.71 3.24 5.37
CA ARG A 123 19.69 2.38 4.69
C ARG A 123 19.06 1.27 3.84
N GLU A 124 17.81 0.91 4.13
CA GLU A 124 17.15 -0.26 3.55
C GLU A 124 16.42 0.03 2.23
N MET A 125 16.36 1.31 1.81
CA MET A 125 15.65 1.75 0.60
C MET A 125 16.36 1.36 -0.71
N LYS A 126 17.66 1.01 -0.69
CA LYS A 126 18.37 0.56 -1.90
C LYS A 126 17.69 -0.63 -2.58
N SER A 127 17.01 -1.48 -1.81
CA SER A 127 16.29 -2.63 -2.35
C SER A 127 15.05 -2.22 -3.14
N ILE A 128 14.33 -1.17 -2.73
CA ILE A 128 13.17 -0.68 -3.49
C ILE A 128 13.63 0.02 -4.77
N THR A 129 14.69 0.83 -4.72
CA THR A 129 15.28 1.46 -5.91
C THR A 129 15.72 0.42 -6.94
N ARG A 130 16.37 -0.66 -6.51
CA ARG A 130 16.77 -1.75 -7.41
C ARG A 130 15.57 -2.48 -8.01
N LEU A 131 14.50 -2.69 -7.24
CA LEU A 131 13.27 -3.28 -7.75
C LEU A 131 12.65 -2.40 -8.83
N LYS A 132 12.47 -1.10 -8.56
CA LYS A 132 11.95 -0.14 -9.55
C LYS A 132 12.84 -0.07 -10.79
N ARG A 133 14.17 -0.07 -10.62
CA ARG A 133 15.12 -0.12 -11.73
C ARG A 133 14.94 -1.37 -12.60
N THR A 134 14.81 -2.55 -11.99
CA THR A 134 14.55 -3.79 -12.75
C THR A 134 13.20 -3.70 -13.48
N PHE A 135 12.15 -3.21 -12.83
CA PHE A 135 10.83 -3.06 -13.43
C PHE A 135 10.86 -2.12 -14.65
N TYR A 136 11.38 -0.90 -14.49
CA TYR A 136 11.36 0.13 -15.53
C TYR A 136 12.42 -0.07 -16.62
N GLU A 137 13.68 -0.33 -16.25
CA GLU A 137 14.78 -0.33 -17.22
C GLU A 137 15.06 -1.72 -17.80
N GLN A 138 15.01 -2.77 -16.98
CA GLN A 138 15.40 -4.11 -17.44
C GLN A 138 14.24 -4.86 -18.09
N ILE A 139 13.03 -4.70 -17.54
CA ILE A 139 11.83 -5.38 -18.02
C ILE A 139 11.01 -4.48 -18.95
N GLY A 140 10.92 -3.18 -18.63
CA GLY A 140 10.16 -2.20 -19.41
C GLY A 140 8.66 -2.47 -19.40
N ASN A 141 8.00 -2.29 -20.54
CA ASN A 141 6.53 -2.38 -20.67
C ASN A 141 5.92 -3.72 -20.24
N LYS A 142 6.71 -4.80 -20.24
CA LYS A 142 6.28 -6.13 -19.75
C LYS A 142 6.29 -6.24 -18.22
N GLY A 143 6.73 -5.20 -17.53
CA GLY A 143 6.91 -5.18 -16.08
C GLY A 143 5.60 -5.34 -15.34
N ILE A 144 4.52 -4.80 -15.90
CA ILE A 144 3.17 -4.91 -15.36
C ILE A 144 2.74 -6.38 -15.28
N TYR A 145 2.90 -7.14 -16.38
CA TYR A 145 2.52 -8.56 -16.43
C TYR A 145 3.38 -9.40 -15.48
N LYS A 146 4.68 -9.07 -15.38
CA LYS A 146 5.60 -9.66 -14.40
C LYS A 146 5.16 -9.40 -12.96
N ALA A 147 4.77 -8.17 -12.63
CA ALA A 147 4.37 -7.81 -11.27
C ALA A 147 3.03 -8.46 -10.90
N ILE A 148 2.07 -8.49 -11.83
CA ILE A 148 0.77 -9.12 -11.64
C ILE A 148 0.92 -10.64 -11.51
N SER A 149 1.79 -11.28 -12.32
CA SER A 149 2.06 -12.71 -12.21
C SER A 149 2.63 -13.11 -10.84
N GLU A 150 3.33 -12.19 -10.16
CA GLU A 150 3.92 -12.37 -8.84
C GLU A 150 3.02 -11.88 -7.67
N LEU A 151 1.76 -11.51 -7.90
CA LEU A 151 0.87 -11.00 -6.84
C LEU A 151 0.62 -12.00 -5.70
N ASP A 152 0.54 -13.28 -6.01
CA ASP A 152 0.39 -14.37 -5.03
C ASP A 152 1.57 -14.41 -4.04
N ILE A 153 2.77 -14.02 -4.49
CA ILE A 153 3.94 -13.92 -3.63
C ILE A 153 3.77 -12.74 -2.66
N LEU A 154 3.34 -11.57 -3.15
CA LEU A 154 3.11 -10.40 -2.31
C LEU A 154 2.00 -10.64 -1.29
N LEU A 155 0.86 -11.17 -1.72
CA LEU A 155 -0.27 -11.49 -0.85
C LEU A 155 0.13 -12.51 0.23
N SER A 156 1.01 -13.47 -0.12
CA SER A 156 1.56 -14.43 0.85
C SER A 156 2.39 -13.74 1.92
N TRP A 157 3.16 -12.73 1.54
CA TRP A 157 3.98 -11.98 2.49
C TRP A 157 3.12 -11.11 3.39
N ILE A 158 2.05 -10.49 2.85
CA ILE A 158 1.10 -9.72 3.65
C ILE A 158 0.41 -10.64 4.67
N LYS A 159 -0.08 -11.80 4.25
CA LYS A 159 -0.73 -12.77 5.14
C LYS A 159 0.21 -13.22 6.27
N GLN A 160 1.43 -13.64 5.92
CA GLN A 160 2.45 -14.02 6.92
C GLN A 160 2.82 -12.87 7.85
N PHE A 161 2.87 -11.64 7.34
CA PHE A 161 3.13 -10.48 8.16
C PHE A 161 2.01 -10.27 9.18
N LEU A 162 0.74 -10.31 8.75
CA LEU A 162 -0.42 -10.21 9.64
C LEU A 162 -0.42 -11.31 10.71
N GLU A 163 -0.08 -12.54 10.36
CA GLU A 163 0.04 -13.66 11.31
C GLU A 163 1.18 -13.47 12.32
N SER A 164 2.23 -12.72 11.95
CA SER A 164 3.36 -12.42 12.84
C SER A 164 3.09 -11.30 13.84
N ILE A 165 2.06 -10.48 13.61
CA ILE A 165 1.62 -9.45 14.55
C ILE A 165 0.85 -10.14 15.69
N LYS A 166 1.34 -9.99 16.91
CA LYS A 166 0.72 -10.51 18.13
C LYS A 166 -0.52 -9.72 18.51
#